data_AF-A0A166MLT2-F1
#
_entry.id   AF-A0A166MLT2-F1
#
_cell.length_a   1.000
_cell.length_b   1.000
_cell.length_c   1.000
_cell.angle_alpha   90.00
_cell.angle_beta   90.00
_cell.angle_gamma   90.00
#
_symmetry.space_group_name_H-M   'P 1'
#
loop_
_entity.id
_entity.type
_entity.pdbx_description
1 polymer ?
#
loop_
_entity_poly.entity_id
_entity_poly.type
_entity_poly.pdbx_seq_one_letter_code
_entity_poly.pdbx_strand_id
1 'polypeptide(L)'
;RTPVRGGGAPPRHLIALSLYGQRWILLNRAQRDRVRTAEAHQYKWLNRLSLHAVFSSHCLKTVRLSDPSSTLQPCTACWSVKSLKAFKNALRHETPDEENLKFVPHEYREKELGDLYLRYHGLAGLVKTVRIPYFFVAKMLSDFARGVLSGVYKDHEVLLGAIKAIVTTKQRDAQGKSMRGMQYPSAFD
;
A
#
# COMPACT_ATOMS: atom_id res chain seq x y z
N ARG A 1 -0.82 -5.01 4.48
CA ARG A 1 -2.30 -4.95 4.56
C ARG A 1 -2.87 -4.48 3.23
N THR A 2 -4.00 -5.02 2.80
CA THR A 2 -4.62 -4.74 1.48
C THR A 2 -5.13 -3.29 1.41
N PRO A 3 -5.12 -2.63 0.23
CA PRO A 3 -5.53 -1.23 0.06
C PRO A 3 -7.06 -1.06 -0.02
N VAL A 4 -7.82 -1.95 0.63
CA VAL A 4 -9.28 -1.89 0.60
C VAL A 4 -9.75 -0.65 1.35
N ARG A 5 -10.73 0.06 0.78
CA ARG A 5 -11.22 1.36 1.29
C ARG A 5 -11.99 1.26 2.63
N GLY A 6 -12.37 0.08 3.07
CA GLY A 6 -13.16 -0.13 4.28
C GLY A 6 -13.53 -1.59 4.49
N GLY A 7 -14.43 -1.86 5.44
CA GLY A 7 -14.93 -3.19 5.69
C GLY A 7 -16.12 -3.25 6.64
N GLY A 8 -16.56 -4.48 6.95
CA GLY A 8 -17.70 -4.74 7.82
C GLY A 8 -19.06 -4.78 7.11
N ALA A 9 -19.06 -4.66 5.78
CA ALA A 9 -20.24 -4.89 4.95
C ALA A 9 -20.61 -6.39 4.92
N PRO A 10 -21.87 -6.73 4.62
CA PRO A 10 -22.27 -8.11 4.35
C PRO A 10 -21.48 -8.71 3.18
N PRO A 11 -21.29 -10.04 3.15
CA PRO A 11 -20.66 -10.72 2.02
C PRO A 11 -21.35 -10.40 0.68
N ARG A 12 -20.56 -10.21 -0.38
CA ARG A 12 -21.04 -9.89 -1.73
C ARG A 12 -22.14 -10.81 -2.26
N HIS A 13 -22.11 -12.10 -1.90
CA HIS A 13 -23.15 -13.04 -2.35
C HIS A 13 -24.52 -12.75 -1.73
N LEU A 14 -24.57 -12.26 -0.48
CA LEU A 14 -25.83 -11.83 0.15
C LEU A 14 -26.32 -10.51 -0.47
N ILE A 15 -25.40 -9.59 -0.77
CA ILE A 15 -25.75 -8.33 -1.44
C ILE A 15 -26.26 -8.60 -2.87
N ALA A 16 -25.63 -9.52 -3.61
CA ALA A 16 -26.06 -9.95 -4.92
C ALA A 16 -27.47 -10.57 -4.90
N LEU A 17 -27.72 -11.45 -3.92
CA LEU A 17 -29.03 -12.06 -3.72
C LEU A 17 -30.09 -11.01 -3.39
N SER A 18 -29.76 -10.05 -2.51
CA SER A 18 -30.65 -8.96 -2.12
C SER A 18 -31.00 -8.01 -3.27
N LEU A 19 -30.02 -7.66 -4.13
CA LEU A 19 -30.23 -6.70 -5.23
C LEU A 19 -30.83 -7.33 -6.49
N TYR A 20 -30.54 -8.59 -6.77
CA TYR A 20 -30.84 -9.22 -8.07
C TYR A 20 -31.53 -10.57 -7.99
N GLY A 21 -31.69 -11.15 -6.78
CA GLY A 21 -32.21 -12.51 -6.63
C GLY A 21 -31.29 -13.59 -7.21
N GLN A 22 -30.02 -13.25 -7.52
CA GLN A 22 -29.09 -14.13 -8.22
C GLN A 22 -27.77 -14.30 -7.46
N ARG A 23 -27.12 -15.45 -7.68
CA ARG A 23 -25.78 -15.71 -7.14
C ARG A 23 -24.76 -14.79 -7.81
N TRP A 24 -23.78 -14.30 -7.05
CA TRP A 24 -22.70 -13.41 -7.52
C TRP A 24 -22.04 -13.87 -8.83
N ILE A 25 -21.81 -15.18 -8.99
CA ILE A 25 -21.16 -15.75 -10.17
C ILE A 25 -21.97 -15.56 -11.47
N LEU A 26 -23.30 -15.49 -11.36
CA LEU A 26 -24.22 -15.34 -12.50
C LEU A 26 -24.38 -13.87 -12.93
N LEU A 27 -23.93 -12.93 -12.10
CA LEU A 27 -24.04 -11.51 -12.39
C LEU A 27 -23.09 -11.11 -13.53
N ASN A 28 -23.59 -10.27 -14.44
CA ASN A 28 -22.77 -9.61 -15.45
C ASN A 28 -21.89 -8.51 -14.81
N ARG A 29 -20.97 -7.93 -15.59
CA ARG A 29 -20.01 -6.93 -15.10
C ARG A 29 -20.70 -5.72 -14.46
N ALA A 30 -21.72 -5.16 -15.11
CA ALA A 30 -22.43 -3.99 -14.60
C ALA A 30 -23.14 -4.27 -13.27
N GLN A 31 -23.75 -5.45 -13.14
CA GLN A 31 -24.37 -5.89 -11.89
C GLN A 31 -23.35 -6.09 -10.76
N ARG A 32 -22.19 -6.70 -11.06
CA ARG A 32 -21.09 -6.86 -10.09
C ARG A 32 -20.58 -5.50 -9.61
N ASP A 33 -20.47 -4.52 -10.49
CA ASP A 33 -20.06 -3.17 -10.13
C ASP A 33 -21.09 -2.49 -9.20
N ARG A 34 -22.40 -2.67 -9.46
CA ARG A 34 -23.45 -2.17 -8.54
C ARG A 34 -23.41 -2.85 -7.18
N VAL A 35 -23.18 -4.16 -7.11
CA VAL A 35 -23.00 -4.88 -5.84
C VAL A 35 -21.79 -4.35 -5.07
N ARG A 36 -20.65 -4.08 -5.75
CA ARG A 36 -19.47 -3.48 -5.10
C ARG A 36 -19.75 -2.08 -4.57
N THR A 37 -20.50 -1.26 -5.30
CA THR A 37 -20.94 0.05 -4.80
C THR A 37 -21.83 -0.09 -3.57
N ALA A 38 -22.78 -1.04 -3.60
CA ALA A 38 -23.65 -1.31 -2.47
C ALA A 38 -22.90 -1.86 -1.25
N GLU A 39 -21.88 -2.70 -1.46
CA GLU A 39 -20.94 -3.15 -0.43
C GLU A 39 -20.22 -1.95 0.20
N ALA A 40 -19.70 -1.03 -0.62
CA ALA A 40 -18.99 0.15 -0.13
C ALA A 40 -19.87 1.07 0.71
N HIS A 41 -21.15 1.23 0.34
CA HIS A 41 -22.12 1.99 1.13
C HIS A 41 -22.48 1.32 2.47
N GLN A 42 -22.26 0.02 2.61
CA GLN A 42 -22.57 -0.75 3.81
C GLN A 42 -21.35 -0.99 4.72
N TYR A 43 -20.20 -0.38 4.41
CA TYR A 43 -19.04 -0.44 5.28
C TYR A 43 -19.36 0.12 6.68
N LYS A 44 -18.82 -0.56 7.69
CA LYS A 44 -18.88 -0.14 9.11
C LYS A 44 -17.67 0.72 9.48
N TRP A 45 -16.55 0.51 8.79
CA TRP A 45 -15.38 1.36 8.91
C TRP A 45 -14.77 1.66 7.54
N LEU A 46 -14.08 2.80 7.47
CA LEU A 46 -13.39 3.31 6.30
C LEU A 46 -11.91 3.45 6.63
N ASN A 47 -11.06 2.94 5.73
CA ASN A 47 -9.62 3.09 5.80
C ASN A 47 -9.23 4.36 5.04
N ARG A 48 -8.78 5.40 5.76
CA ARG A 48 -8.21 6.61 5.16
C ARG A 48 -6.69 6.46 5.11
N LEU A 49 -6.22 5.83 4.04
CA LEU A 49 -4.81 5.51 3.85
C LEU A 49 -3.91 6.75 3.89
N SER A 50 -4.34 7.86 3.30
CA SER A 50 -3.61 9.14 3.34
C SER A 50 -3.42 9.72 4.73
N LEU A 51 -4.32 9.38 5.66
CA LEU A 51 -4.27 9.82 7.06
C LEU A 51 -3.73 8.74 8.00
N HIS A 52 -3.36 7.58 7.47
CA HIS A 52 -3.00 6.38 8.24
C HIS A 52 -4.00 6.05 9.36
N ALA A 53 -5.30 6.29 9.12
CA ALA A 53 -6.32 6.20 10.15
C ALA A 53 -7.54 5.42 9.68
N VAL A 54 -8.22 4.79 10.64
CA VAL A 54 -9.51 4.12 10.45
C VAL A 54 -10.60 4.99 11.06
N PHE A 55 -11.68 5.20 10.31
CA PHE A 55 -12.85 5.94 10.76
C PHE A 55 -14.07 5.06 10.72
N SER A 56 -15.04 5.31 11.59
CA SER A 56 -16.39 4.78 11.42
C SER A 56 -17.04 5.38 10.17
N SER A 57 -17.91 4.62 9.50
CA SER A 57 -18.77 5.18 8.46
C SER A 57 -19.75 6.22 9.01
N HIS A 58 -20.00 6.22 10.33
CA HIS A 58 -20.79 7.21 11.06
C HIS A 58 -19.93 8.19 11.86
N CYS A 59 -18.68 8.42 11.44
CA CYS A 59 -17.79 9.39 12.08
C CYS A 59 -18.45 10.78 12.16
N LEU A 60 -18.42 11.43 13.33
CA LEU A 60 -18.93 12.79 13.52
C LEU A 60 -18.10 13.85 12.81
N LYS A 61 -16.89 13.51 12.36
CA LYS A 61 -15.88 14.37 11.71
C LYS A 61 -15.31 15.47 12.61
N THR A 62 -16.11 16.02 13.51
CA THR A 62 -15.73 17.01 14.51
C THR A 62 -16.10 16.50 15.90
N VAL A 63 -15.26 16.83 16.89
CA VAL A 63 -15.49 16.55 18.31
C VAL A 63 -15.35 17.88 19.04
N ARG A 64 -16.33 18.21 19.89
CA ARG A 64 -16.26 19.39 20.74
C ARG A 64 -15.51 19.01 22.02
N LEU A 65 -14.51 19.81 22.37
CA LEU A 65 -13.83 19.70 23.66
C LEU A 65 -14.51 20.65 24.63
N SER A 66 -14.88 20.11 25.80
CA SER A 66 -15.40 20.93 26.90
C SER A 66 -14.27 21.70 27.60
N ASP A 67 -13.04 21.17 27.56
CA ASP A 67 -11.85 21.75 28.18
C ASP A 67 -10.66 21.65 27.20
N PRO A 68 -9.96 22.75 26.89
CA PRO A 68 -8.76 22.74 26.05
C PRO A 68 -7.63 21.85 26.56
N SER A 69 -7.59 21.54 27.86
CA SER A 69 -6.58 20.67 28.47
C SER A 69 -6.89 19.17 28.34
N SER A 70 -8.10 18.82 27.91
CA SER A 70 -8.52 17.42 27.78
C SER A 70 -7.89 16.72 26.57
N THR A 71 -7.54 15.44 26.74
CA THR A 71 -6.95 14.64 25.65
C THR A 71 -8.00 14.38 24.57
N LEU A 72 -7.69 14.77 23.33
CA LEU A 72 -8.59 14.61 22.19
C LEU A 72 -8.89 13.13 21.91
N GLN A 73 -10.10 12.69 22.22
CA GLN A 73 -10.55 11.32 21.98
C GLN A 73 -11.27 11.22 20.62
N PRO A 74 -11.20 10.06 19.94
CA PRO A 74 -12.06 9.80 18.80
C PRO A 74 -13.55 9.94 19.18
N CYS A 75 -14.38 10.37 18.24
CA CYS A 75 -15.83 10.36 18.47
C CYS A 75 -16.33 8.96 18.83
N THR A 76 -17.44 8.87 19.56
CA THR A 76 -18.04 7.61 20.03
C THR A 76 -18.21 6.58 18.91
N ALA A 77 -18.64 7.02 17.72
CA ALA A 77 -18.78 6.17 16.54
C ALA A 77 -17.45 5.58 16.06
N CYS A 78 -16.37 6.37 16.02
CA CYS A 78 -15.02 5.86 15.68
C CYS A 78 -14.48 4.96 16.79
N TRP A 79 -14.72 5.31 18.05
CA TRP A 79 -14.29 4.52 19.19
C TRP A 79 -14.94 3.13 19.19
N SER A 80 -16.20 3.00 18.77
CA SER A 80 -16.91 1.72 18.72
C SER A 80 -16.45 0.79 17.60
N VAL A 81 -15.65 1.26 16.62
CA VAL A 81 -15.10 0.37 15.58
C VAL A 81 -14.24 -0.73 16.20
N LYS A 82 -13.49 -0.43 17.26
CA LYS A 82 -12.61 -1.39 17.93
C LYS A 82 -13.35 -2.58 18.58
N SER A 83 -14.64 -2.41 18.91
CA SER A 83 -15.45 -3.46 19.51
C SER A 83 -16.14 -4.35 18.47
N LEU A 84 -16.17 -3.96 17.18
CA LEU A 84 -16.78 -4.76 16.12
C LEU A 84 -16.05 -6.10 15.92
N LYS A 85 -16.80 -7.22 15.98
CA LYS A 85 -16.26 -8.57 15.75
C LYS A 85 -15.57 -8.68 14.37
N ALA A 86 -16.20 -8.13 13.34
CA ALA A 86 -15.64 -8.12 11.98
C ALA A 86 -14.31 -7.35 11.91
N PHE A 87 -14.19 -6.23 12.64
CA PHE A 87 -12.97 -5.45 12.68
C PHE A 87 -11.85 -6.19 13.44
N LYS A 88 -12.16 -6.79 14.59
CA LYS A 88 -11.21 -7.64 15.34
C LYS A 88 -10.71 -8.82 14.50
N ASN A 89 -11.59 -9.45 13.73
CA ASN A 89 -11.19 -10.53 12.82
C ASN A 89 -10.27 -10.00 11.70
N ALA A 90 -10.59 -8.85 11.10
CA ALA A 90 -9.73 -8.23 10.10
C ALA A 90 -8.34 -7.88 10.64
N LEU A 91 -8.23 -7.45 11.90
CA LEU A 91 -6.94 -7.15 12.54
C LEU A 91 -6.10 -8.40 12.85
N ARG A 92 -6.74 -9.55 13.05
CA ARG A 92 -6.08 -10.83 13.34
C ARG A 92 -5.53 -11.53 12.10
N HIS A 93 -5.91 -11.10 10.90
CA HIS A 93 -5.31 -11.63 9.67
C HIS A 93 -3.85 -11.20 9.56
N GLU A 94 -2.97 -12.19 9.46
CA GLU A 94 -1.55 -11.98 9.22
C GLU A 94 -1.30 -11.37 7.85
N THR A 95 -0.18 -10.65 7.72
CA THR A 95 0.23 -10.15 6.41
C THR A 95 0.75 -11.35 5.60
N PRO A 96 0.23 -11.61 4.39
CA PRO A 96 0.71 -12.73 3.59
C PRO A 96 2.17 -12.53 3.19
N ASP A 97 2.90 -13.63 3.06
CA ASP A 97 4.28 -13.64 2.54
C ASP A 97 4.35 -13.01 1.14
N GLU A 98 5.52 -12.47 0.78
CA GLU A 98 5.71 -11.81 -0.52
C GLU A 98 5.32 -12.71 -1.69
N GLU A 99 5.68 -13.99 -1.64
CA GLU A 99 5.35 -14.99 -2.66
C GLU A 99 3.83 -15.18 -2.86
N ASN A 100 3.05 -14.92 -1.82
CA ASN A 100 1.60 -15.04 -1.80
C ASN A 100 0.88 -13.76 -2.26
N LEU A 101 1.59 -12.63 -2.40
CA LEU A 101 1.00 -11.39 -2.91
C LEU A 101 0.49 -11.51 -4.35
N LYS A 102 1.00 -12.47 -5.13
CA LYS A 102 0.53 -12.80 -6.48
C LYS A 102 -0.92 -13.30 -6.53
N PHE A 103 -1.52 -13.67 -5.39
CA PHE A 103 -2.91 -14.10 -5.29
C PHE A 103 -3.88 -12.97 -4.90
N VAL A 104 -3.39 -11.78 -4.57
CA VAL A 104 -4.25 -10.62 -4.27
C VAL A 104 -5.06 -10.28 -5.52
N PRO A 105 -6.40 -10.17 -5.49
CA PRO A 105 -7.18 -9.80 -6.68
C PRO A 105 -6.69 -8.49 -7.32
N HIS A 106 -6.63 -8.43 -8.66
CA HIS A 106 -6.14 -7.24 -9.39
C HIS A 106 -6.88 -5.95 -9.00
N GLU A 107 -8.16 -6.04 -8.64
CA GLU A 107 -8.98 -4.92 -8.16
C GLU A 107 -8.48 -4.30 -6.83
N TYR A 108 -7.71 -5.06 -6.05
CA TYR A 108 -7.08 -4.59 -4.81
C TYR A 108 -5.57 -4.42 -4.95
N ARG A 109 -5.03 -4.53 -6.17
CA ARG A 109 -3.66 -4.13 -6.45
C ARG A 109 -3.68 -2.67 -6.86
N GLU A 110 -2.71 -1.91 -6.38
CA GLU A 110 -2.42 -0.62 -6.97
C GLU A 110 -1.86 -0.87 -8.37
N LYS A 111 -2.46 -0.27 -9.40
CA LYS A 111 -2.22 -0.67 -10.79
C LYS A 111 -0.76 -0.47 -11.22
N GLU A 112 -0.15 0.62 -10.76
CA GLU A 112 1.23 0.98 -11.07
C GLU A 112 2.24 0.28 -10.14
N LEU A 113 1.93 0.16 -8.85
CA LEU A 113 2.83 -0.45 -7.87
C LEU A 113 2.73 -1.98 -7.83
N GLY A 114 1.58 -2.57 -8.15
CA GLY A 114 1.34 -4.01 -8.17
C GLY A 114 2.20 -4.73 -9.21
N ASP A 115 2.34 -4.16 -10.40
CA ASP A 115 3.21 -4.71 -11.45
C ASP A 115 4.70 -4.51 -11.11
N LEU A 116 5.04 -3.42 -10.41
CA LEU A 116 6.38 -3.14 -9.92
C LEU A 116 6.80 -4.11 -8.79
N TYR A 117 5.91 -4.41 -7.85
CA TYR A 117 6.13 -5.38 -6.77
C TYR A 117 6.26 -6.82 -7.29
N LEU A 118 5.54 -7.16 -8.36
CA LEU A 118 5.65 -8.49 -9.00
C LEU A 118 6.93 -8.63 -9.83
N ARG A 119 7.45 -7.52 -10.38
CA ARG A 119 8.69 -7.51 -11.18
C ARG A 119 9.97 -7.51 -10.36
N TYR A 120 9.95 -6.93 -9.15
CA TYR A 120 11.16 -6.78 -8.34
C TYR A 120 10.94 -7.26 -6.90
N HIS A 121 11.52 -8.43 -6.57
CA HIS A 121 11.60 -8.92 -5.18
C HIS A 121 12.27 -7.86 -4.28
N GLY A 122 11.69 -7.61 -3.10
CA GLY A 122 12.21 -6.64 -2.13
C GLY A 122 11.77 -5.18 -2.31
N LEU A 123 11.11 -4.83 -3.42
CA LEU A 123 10.58 -3.47 -3.64
C LEU A 123 9.45 -3.12 -2.64
N ALA A 124 8.73 -4.14 -2.15
CA ALA A 124 7.72 -4.01 -1.09
C ALA A 124 8.28 -3.37 0.18
N GLY A 125 9.52 -3.69 0.55
CA GLY A 125 10.21 -3.11 1.69
C GLY A 125 10.57 -1.63 1.50
N LEU A 126 10.93 -1.23 0.29
CA LEU A 126 11.29 0.16 -0.04
C LEU A 126 10.09 1.11 0.01
N VAL A 127 8.92 0.65 -0.46
CA VAL A 127 7.72 1.50 -0.57
C VAL A 127 6.88 1.48 0.71
N LYS A 128 6.83 0.37 1.46
CA LYS A 128 6.03 0.28 2.71
C LYS A 128 6.74 0.85 3.95
N THR A 129 8.05 1.08 3.89
CA THR A 129 8.85 1.42 5.07
C THR A 129 9.53 2.76 4.90
N VAL A 130 8.73 3.82 4.83
CA VAL A 130 9.26 5.17 5.05
C VAL A 130 8.49 5.81 6.19
N ARG A 131 8.76 5.29 7.39
CA ARG A 131 8.53 6.02 8.64
C ARG A 131 9.38 7.30 8.62
N ILE A 132 8.93 8.27 9.39
CA ILE A 132 9.08 9.72 9.19
C ILE A 132 10.51 10.33 9.25
N PRO A 133 11.67 9.64 9.45
CA PRO A 133 12.97 10.26 9.19
C PRO A 133 13.41 10.25 7.72
N TYR A 134 12.86 9.36 6.89
CA TYR A 134 13.40 9.10 5.55
C TYR A 134 12.47 9.50 4.41
N PHE A 135 11.35 10.20 4.67
CA PHE A 135 10.41 10.62 3.63
C PHE A 135 11.11 11.46 2.55
N PHE A 136 11.93 12.41 2.96
CA PHE A 136 12.70 13.25 2.05
C PHE A 136 13.72 12.44 1.25
N VAL A 137 14.38 11.46 1.87
CA VAL A 137 15.36 10.59 1.19
C VAL A 137 14.67 9.65 0.20
N ALA A 138 13.55 9.03 0.58
CA ALA A 138 12.79 8.15 -0.32
C ALA A 138 12.19 8.90 -1.50
N LYS A 139 11.68 10.12 -1.27
CA LYS A 139 11.22 11.02 -2.33
C LYS A 139 12.39 11.41 -3.24
N MET A 140 13.51 11.83 -2.68
CA MET A 140 14.73 12.16 -3.44
C MET A 140 15.22 10.97 -4.27
N LEU A 141 15.26 9.76 -3.72
CA LEU A 141 15.66 8.55 -4.44
C LEU A 141 14.67 8.21 -5.57
N SER A 142 13.38 8.44 -5.35
CA SER A 142 12.35 8.26 -6.38
C SER A 142 12.48 9.29 -7.52
N ASP A 143 12.72 10.54 -7.18
CA ASP A 143 12.95 11.63 -8.14
C ASP A 143 14.26 11.41 -8.91
N PHE A 144 15.32 10.94 -8.22
CA PHE A 144 16.59 10.55 -8.81
C PHE A 144 16.41 9.40 -9.82
N ALA A 145 15.72 8.33 -9.44
CA ALA A 145 15.43 7.20 -10.33
C ALA A 145 14.64 7.63 -11.57
N ARG A 146 13.65 8.51 -11.40
CA ARG A 146 12.90 9.10 -12.51
C ARG A 146 13.81 9.89 -13.44
N GLY A 147 14.67 10.76 -12.90
CA GLY A 147 15.61 11.57 -13.67
C GLY A 147 16.65 10.74 -14.44
N VAL A 148 17.11 9.62 -13.87
CA VAL A 148 18.00 8.68 -14.58
C VAL A 148 17.26 8.05 -15.76
N LEU A 149 16.05 7.55 -15.55
CA LEU A 149 15.25 6.91 -16.60
C LEU A 149 14.81 7.89 -17.71
N SER A 150 14.57 9.15 -17.37
CA SER A 150 14.24 10.20 -18.35
C SER A 150 15.48 10.83 -19.00
N GLY A 151 16.69 10.36 -18.67
CA GLY A 151 17.94 10.86 -19.25
C GLY A 151 18.36 12.25 -18.77
N VAL A 152 17.74 12.80 -17.73
CA VAL A 152 18.07 14.12 -17.15
C VAL A 152 19.50 14.14 -16.60
N TYR A 153 20.02 13.00 -16.16
CA TYR A 153 21.39 12.87 -15.62
C TYR A 153 22.38 12.21 -16.59
N LYS A 154 22.05 12.11 -17.89
CA LYS A 154 22.92 11.45 -18.87
C LYS A 154 24.34 12.02 -18.91
N ASP A 155 24.49 13.32 -18.68
CA ASP A 155 25.79 14.02 -18.71
C ASP A 155 26.55 13.93 -17.36
N HIS A 156 26.00 13.20 -16.38
CA HIS A 156 26.59 13.03 -15.03
C HIS A 156 27.15 11.61 -14.85
N GLU A 157 27.85 11.10 -15.86
CA GLU A 157 28.29 9.69 -15.92
C GLU A 157 29.17 9.26 -14.73
N VAL A 158 30.01 10.14 -14.20
CA VAL A 158 30.86 9.90 -13.03
C VAL A 158 30.01 9.60 -11.77
N LEU A 159 28.96 10.39 -11.53
CA LEU A 159 28.05 10.20 -10.40
C LEU A 159 27.23 8.91 -10.56
N LEU A 160 26.68 8.69 -11.75
CA LEU A 160 25.92 7.46 -12.05
C LEU A 160 26.83 6.23 -11.91
N GLY A 161 28.08 6.36 -12.34
CA GLY A 161 29.10 5.34 -12.19
C GLY A 161 29.42 5.04 -10.72
N ALA A 162 29.51 6.06 -9.86
CA ALA A 162 29.82 5.90 -8.44
C ALA A 162 28.72 5.14 -7.72
N ILE A 163 27.47 5.53 -7.98
CA ILE A 163 26.30 4.88 -7.42
C ILE A 163 26.24 3.43 -7.89
N LYS A 164 26.46 3.16 -9.19
CA LYS A 164 26.50 1.80 -9.74
C LYS A 164 27.58 0.94 -9.09
N ALA A 165 28.78 1.48 -8.92
CA ALA A 165 29.89 0.77 -8.26
C ALA A 165 29.53 0.44 -6.81
N ILE A 166 29.09 1.42 -6.02
CA ILE A 166 28.72 1.23 -4.60
C ILE A 166 27.61 0.17 -4.46
N VAL A 167 26.56 0.25 -5.27
CA VAL A 167 25.45 -0.72 -5.24
C VAL A 167 25.95 -2.12 -5.59
N THR A 168 26.80 -2.24 -6.63
CA THR A 168 27.36 -3.53 -7.06
C THR A 168 28.25 -4.14 -5.97
N THR A 169 29.12 -3.33 -5.34
CA THR A 169 29.95 -3.78 -4.21
C THR A 169 29.08 -4.33 -3.08
N LYS A 170 28.05 -3.59 -2.66
CA LYS A 170 27.17 -4.06 -1.57
C LYS A 170 26.37 -5.31 -1.92
N GLN A 171 25.95 -5.46 -3.18
CA GLN A 171 25.29 -6.69 -3.64
C GLN A 171 26.24 -7.89 -3.62
N ARG A 172 27.49 -7.71 -4.03
CA ARG A 172 28.51 -8.77 -4.00
C ARG A 172 28.87 -9.17 -2.58
N ASP A 173 29.07 -8.19 -1.69
CA ASP A 173 29.28 -8.41 -0.26
C ASP A 173 28.15 -9.26 0.34
N ALA A 174 26.89 -8.86 0.11
CA ALA A 174 25.72 -9.57 0.61
C ALA A 174 25.59 -11.01 0.07
N GLN A 175 26.16 -11.28 -1.10
CA GLN A 175 26.19 -12.61 -1.73
C GLN A 175 27.46 -13.41 -1.39
N GLY A 176 28.36 -12.88 -0.55
CA GLY A 176 29.65 -13.50 -0.25
C GLY A 176 30.59 -13.63 -1.46
N LYS A 177 30.38 -12.83 -2.51
CA LYS A 177 31.18 -12.86 -3.74
C LYS A 177 32.41 -11.96 -3.61
N SER A 178 33.56 -12.47 -4.05
CA SER A 178 34.81 -11.70 -4.14
C SER A 178 34.65 -10.41 -4.97
N MET A 179 35.42 -9.37 -4.69
CA MET A 179 35.48 -8.15 -5.52
C MET A 179 36.36 -8.29 -6.77
N ARG A 180 37.09 -9.40 -6.91
CA ARG A 180 37.91 -9.67 -8.09
C ARG A 180 37.04 -9.73 -9.35
N GLY A 181 37.46 -9.05 -10.41
CA GLY A 181 36.75 -8.96 -11.68
C GLY A 181 35.53 -8.04 -11.68
N MET A 182 35.35 -7.20 -10.64
CA MET A 182 34.34 -6.15 -10.68
C MET A 182 34.73 -5.10 -11.73
N GLN A 183 33.82 -4.86 -12.67
CA GLN A 183 33.98 -3.82 -13.67
C GLN A 183 33.56 -2.48 -13.11
N TYR A 184 34.46 -1.51 -13.17
CA TYR A 184 34.17 -0.12 -12.86
C TYR A 184 33.70 0.59 -14.15
N PRO A 185 32.78 1.55 -14.03
CA PRO A 185 32.39 2.39 -15.16
C PRO A 185 33.60 3.13 -15.75
N SER A 186 33.65 3.23 -17.08
CA SER A 186 34.74 3.91 -17.82
C SER A 186 34.90 5.38 -17.47
N ALA A 187 33.88 6.00 -16.85
CA ALA A 187 33.95 7.36 -16.34
C ALA A 187 34.92 7.53 -15.14
N PHE A 188 35.55 6.45 -14.68
CA PHE A 188 36.57 6.45 -13.63
C PHE A 188 37.99 6.18 -14.12
N ASP A 189 38.16 5.96 -15.42
CA ASP A 189 39.45 5.84 -16.10
C ASP A 189 39.81 7.18 -16.77
#